data_AF-A0A524FZ52-F1
#
_entry.id   AF-A0A524FZ52-F1
#
_cell.length_a   1.000
_cell.length_b   1.000
_cell.length_c   1.000
_cell.angle_alpha   90.00
_cell.angle_beta   90.00
_cell.angle_gamma   90.00
#
_symmetry.space_group_name_H-M   'P 1'
#
loop_
_entity.id
_entity.type
_entity.pdbx_description
1 polymer ?
#
loop_
_entity_poly.entity_id
_entity_poly.type
_entity_poly.pdbx_seq_one_letter_code
_entity_poly.pdbx_strand_id
1 'polypeptide(L)'
;MTSIDDNESDRKSAHDSEAPFDIEAEIKKKRRSHRRKSTAKGYVTGTSFFVWIAFTILWLFFRASEHSVFENIAIVFIALLILGALNVVLWIPSVEGKKPKASAVSGIAWIGFLIVWILIFARWFGFYENIGIAIASLLVLGLMNMLLWMPGHGDSGGARISSSAGLIWMIFFVLWLPFANNFSQTIYPINFYQSVAIILASLLLMLIAVVSPWRNKMQISIDGKVSVGGRPKATIGIFFLWILVLVIWMWFIATDYTGYQNVAAVLISFALFFGIIAGMWYTWARTRDEGQESWFSIGLVFAWVLILALWFWFFADDFDIYQNIAIFIVSLISMAAIGGLTQWMKIRDFESMDWED
;
A
#
# COMPACT_ATOMS: atom_id res chain seq x y z
N MET A 1 45.38 1.76 -40.21
CA MET A 1 45.76 2.67 -41.31
C MET A 1 44.60 2.68 -42.29
N THR A 2 43.70 3.64 -42.11
CA THR A 2 42.54 3.92 -42.95
C THR A 2 42.31 5.42 -42.83
N SER A 3 42.14 6.06 -43.98
CA SER A 3 42.31 7.49 -44.23
C SER A 3 41.21 8.34 -43.60
N ILE A 4 41.65 9.47 -43.06
CA ILE A 4 40.84 10.63 -42.69
C ILE A 4 40.40 11.25 -44.02
N ASP A 5 39.11 11.17 -44.32
CA ASP A 5 38.50 11.95 -45.40
C ASP A 5 38.03 13.28 -44.83
N ASP A 6 38.80 14.31 -45.16
CA ASP A 6 38.47 15.72 -45.00
C ASP A 6 37.33 16.07 -45.95
N ASN A 7 36.10 16.11 -45.44
CA ASN A 7 34.97 16.67 -46.19
C ASN A 7 34.70 18.10 -45.74
N GLU A 8 35.57 18.97 -46.23
CA GLU A 8 35.45 20.42 -46.19
C GLU A 8 34.64 20.86 -47.42
N SER A 9 33.32 21.04 -47.27
CA SER A 9 32.52 21.73 -48.28
C SER A 9 31.36 22.53 -47.67
N ASP A 10 31.35 23.82 -48.01
CA ASP A 10 30.22 24.74 -48.04
C ASP A 10 29.56 25.16 -46.71
N ARG A 11 30.32 25.90 -45.90
CA ARG A 11 29.75 26.99 -45.09
C ARG A 11 29.33 28.15 -46.00
N LYS A 12 28.11 28.10 -46.54
CA LYS A 12 27.38 29.31 -46.91
C LYS A 12 26.94 30.01 -45.62
N SER A 13 27.72 30.99 -45.20
CA SER A 13 27.31 32.00 -44.23
C SER A 13 26.19 32.86 -44.84
N ALA A 14 24.96 32.37 -44.75
CA ALA A 14 23.80 33.24 -44.77
C ALA A 14 23.86 34.07 -43.48
N HIS A 15 24.47 35.24 -43.59
CA HIS A 15 24.45 36.28 -42.57
C HIS A 15 23.03 36.86 -42.55
N ASP A 16 22.05 36.07 -42.11
CA ASP A 16 20.76 36.57 -41.67
C ASP A 16 21.07 37.44 -40.45
N SER A 17 21.02 38.76 -40.66
CA SER A 17 20.98 39.74 -39.59
C SER A 17 19.76 39.43 -38.73
N GLU A 18 19.95 38.62 -37.69
CA GLU A 18 18.97 38.41 -36.64
C GLU A 18 18.60 39.79 -36.10
N ALA A 19 17.39 40.24 -36.47
CA ALA A 19 16.81 41.43 -35.89
C ALA A 19 16.89 41.27 -34.36
N PRO A 20 17.33 42.31 -33.62
CA PRO A 20 17.52 42.20 -32.18
C PRO A 20 16.24 41.66 -31.56
N PHE A 21 16.34 40.50 -30.91
CA PHE A 21 15.22 39.88 -30.22
C PHE A 21 14.68 40.88 -29.19
N ASP A 22 13.62 41.58 -29.55
CA ASP A 22 13.01 42.62 -28.72
C ASP A 22 12.24 41.94 -27.58
N ILE A 23 13.00 41.64 -26.53
CA ILE A 23 12.54 41.04 -25.27
C ILE A 23 11.33 41.82 -24.74
N GLU A 24 11.30 43.14 -24.94
CA GLU A 24 10.23 44.01 -24.42
C GLU A 24 8.94 43.86 -25.24
N ALA A 25 9.04 43.75 -26.56
CA ALA A 25 7.91 43.39 -27.43
C ALA A 25 7.34 41.99 -27.12
N GLU A 26 8.20 41.00 -26.87
CA GLU A 26 7.79 39.64 -26.49
C GLU A 26 7.12 39.61 -25.10
N ILE A 27 7.66 40.33 -24.10
CA ILE A 27 7.05 40.46 -22.78
C ILE A 27 5.69 41.16 -22.86
N LYS A 28 5.56 42.20 -23.69
CA LYS A 28 4.29 42.93 -23.87
C LYS A 28 3.24 42.09 -24.61
N LYS A 29 3.66 41.27 -25.58
CA LYS A 29 2.81 40.27 -26.27
C LYS A 29 2.34 39.17 -25.32
N LYS A 30 3.23 38.64 -24.47
CA LYS A 30 2.87 37.66 -23.41
C LYS A 30 1.92 38.26 -22.35
N ARG A 31 2.13 39.51 -21.93
CA ARG A 31 1.23 40.20 -20.98
C ARG A 31 -0.18 40.44 -21.55
N ARG A 32 -0.29 40.84 -22.83
CA ARG A 32 -1.60 41.06 -23.48
C ARG A 32 -2.38 39.76 -23.70
N SER A 33 -1.71 38.66 -24.06
CA SER A 33 -2.36 37.36 -24.24
C SER A 33 -2.83 36.75 -22.91
N HIS A 34 -2.08 36.93 -21.82
CA HIS A 34 -2.50 36.53 -20.48
C HIS A 34 -3.75 37.28 -20.01
N ARG A 35 -3.82 38.60 -20.24
CA ARG A 35 -4.94 39.45 -19.78
C ARG A 35 -6.26 39.16 -20.49
N ARG A 36 -6.25 38.74 -21.77
CA ARG A 36 -7.48 38.32 -22.49
C ARG A 36 -7.98 36.94 -22.05
N LYS A 37 -7.08 36.02 -21.69
CA LYS A 37 -7.45 34.67 -21.22
C LYS A 37 -8.07 34.68 -19.82
N SER A 38 -7.69 35.60 -18.94
CA SER A 38 -8.26 35.66 -17.58
C SER A 38 -9.71 36.16 -17.58
N THR A 39 -10.08 37.14 -18.43
CA THR A 39 -11.44 37.66 -18.50
C THR A 39 -12.43 36.64 -19.05
N ALA A 40 -12.05 35.89 -20.09
CA ALA A 40 -12.89 34.83 -20.67
C ALA A 40 -13.20 33.71 -19.65
N LYS A 41 -12.24 33.34 -18.80
CA LYS A 41 -12.46 32.34 -17.74
C LYS A 41 -13.47 32.81 -16.69
N GLY A 42 -13.46 34.09 -16.33
CA GLY A 42 -14.41 34.69 -15.40
C GLY A 42 -15.86 34.62 -15.90
N TYR A 43 -16.08 34.94 -17.18
CA TYR A 43 -17.41 34.82 -17.80
C TYR A 43 -17.91 33.38 -17.84
N VAL A 44 -17.04 32.42 -18.16
CA VAL A 44 -17.40 30.99 -18.18
C VAL A 44 -17.84 30.49 -16.81
N THR A 45 -17.18 30.89 -15.72
CA THR A 45 -17.60 30.54 -14.35
C THR A 45 -18.91 31.20 -13.94
N GLY A 46 -19.13 32.45 -14.34
CA GLY A 46 -20.39 33.13 -14.09
C GLY A 46 -21.55 32.45 -14.82
N THR A 47 -21.39 32.19 -16.11
CA THR A 47 -22.41 31.52 -16.93
C THR A 47 -22.71 30.11 -16.43
N SER A 48 -21.69 29.34 -16.04
CA SER A 48 -21.90 27.98 -15.52
C SER A 48 -22.72 28.00 -14.21
N PHE A 49 -22.46 28.95 -13.31
CA PHE A 49 -23.26 29.11 -12.10
C PHE A 49 -24.73 29.47 -12.41
N PHE A 50 -24.98 30.38 -13.36
CA PHE A 50 -26.35 30.71 -13.79
C PHE A 50 -27.06 29.51 -14.43
N VAL A 51 -26.35 28.69 -15.22
CA VAL A 51 -26.89 27.46 -15.79
C VAL A 51 -27.28 26.46 -14.70
N TRP A 52 -26.47 26.31 -13.66
CA TRP A 52 -26.80 25.45 -12.52
C TRP A 52 -28.03 25.96 -11.77
N ILE A 53 -28.10 27.27 -11.44
CA ILE A 53 -29.29 27.85 -10.79
C ILE A 53 -30.55 27.61 -11.64
N ALA A 54 -30.47 27.88 -12.95
CA ALA A 54 -31.60 27.67 -13.86
C ALA A 54 -32.04 26.21 -13.86
N PHE A 55 -31.09 25.27 -13.94
CA PHE A 55 -31.37 23.84 -13.83
C PHE A 55 -32.04 23.49 -12.49
N THR A 56 -31.51 23.97 -11.37
CA THR A 56 -32.07 23.69 -10.03
C THR A 56 -33.50 24.21 -9.90
N ILE A 57 -33.76 25.43 -10.37
CA ILE A 57 -35.12 25.99 -10.37
C ILE A 57 -36.05 25.13 -11.22
N LEU A 58 -35.65 24.80 -12.47
CA LEU A 58 -36.47 23.97 -13.36
C LEU A 58 -36.72 22.57 -12.77
N TRP A 59 -35.70 21.95 -12.17
CA TRP A 59 -35.83 20.65 -11.51
C TRP A 59 -36.83 20.69 -10.36
N LEU A 60 -36.68 21.69 -9.47
CA LEU A 60 -37.56 21.86 -8.31
C LEU A 60 -39.01 22.14 -8.71
N PHE A 61 -39.24 22.88 -9.80
CA PHE A 61 -40.59 23.20 -10.26
C PHE A 61 -41.29 22.03 -10.97
N PHE A 62 -40.56 21.30 -11.81
CA PHE A 62 -41.21 20.35 -12.73
C PHE A 62 -41.05 18.89 -12.33
N ARG A 63 -40.06 18.54 -11.51
CA ARG A 63 -39.70 17.14 -11.26
C ARG A 63 -39.66 16.76 -9.79
N ALA A 64 -39.47 17.72 -8.89
CA ALA A 64 -39.23 17.40 -7.48
C ALA A 64 -40.40 16.73 -6.77
N SER A 65 -41.65 16.91 -7.23
CA SER A 65 -42.83 16.27 -6.63
C SER A 65 -42.85 14.75 -6.77
N GLU A 66 -42.11 14.19 -7.74
CA GLU A 66 -42.01 12.74 -7.96
C GLU A 66 -40.89 12.08 -7.16
N HIS A 67 -40.10 12.86 -6.41
CA HIS A 67 -38.89 12.42 -5.72
C HIS A 67 -38.93 12.75 -4.23
N SER A 68 -38.26 11.94 -3.41
CA SER A 68 -38.10 12.25 -1.99
C SER A 68 -37.24 13.50 -1.77
N VAL A 69 -37.31 14.12 -0.58
CA VAL A 69 -36.48 15.30 -0.25
C VAL A 69 -34.98 14.97 -0.41
N PHE A 70 -34.55 13.78 0.01
CA PHE A 70 -33.17 13.35 -0.11
C PHE A 70 -32.76 13.14 -1.58
N GLU A 71 -33.61 12.54 -2.40
CA GLU A 71 -33.38 12.39 -3.84
C GLU A 71 -33.26 13.74 -4.55
N ASN A 72 -34.11 14.71 -4.19
CA ASN A 72 -34.02 16.05 -4.75
C ASN A 72 -32.73 16.76 -4.37
N ILE A 73 -32.31 16.65 -3.11
CA ILE A 73 -31.02 17.16 -2.64
C ILE A 73 -29.86 16.50 -3.41
N ALA A 74 -29.92 15.17 -3.59
CA ALA A 74 -28.93 14.41 -4.37
C ALA A 74 -28.69 15.02 -5.75
N ILE A 75 -29.78 15.25 -6.48
CA ILE A 75 -29.76 15.66 -7.88
C ILE A 75 -29.19 17.07 -8.02
N VAL A 76 -29.53 17.97 -7.09
CA VAL A 76 -28.96 19.33 -7.05
C VAL A 76 -27.45 19.29 -6.79
N PHE A 77 -26.98 18.45 -5.87
CA PHE A 77 -25.55 18.28 -5.61
C PHE A 77 -24.80 17.61 -6.76
N ILE A 78 -25.38 16.59 -7.41
CA ILE A 78 -24.79 15.96 -8.60
C ILE A 78 -24.63 16.99 -9.72
N ALA A 79 -25.64 17.82 -9.97
CA ALA A 79 -25.56 18.88 -10.96
C ALA A 79 -24.48 19.92 -10.62
N LEU A 80 -24.35 20.28 -9.34
CA LEU A 80 -23.29 21.19 -8.88
C LEU A 80 -21.89 20.59 -9.11
N LEU A 81 -21.73 19.28 -8.87
CA LEU A 81 -20.46 18.59 -9.11
C LEU A 81 -20.12 18.47 -10.59
N ILE A 82 -21.09 18.15 -11.45
CA ILE A 82 -20.86 18.15 -12.91
C ILE A 82 -20.37 19.53 -13.35
N LEU A 83 -20.99 20.59 -12.85
CA LEU A 83 -20.57 21.95 -13.13
C LEU A 83 -19.16 22.25 -12.59
N GLY A 84 -18.87 21.80 -11.37
CA GLY A 84 -17.53 21.86 -10.77
C GLY A 84 -16.48 21.17 -11.65
N ALA A 85 -16.78 19.98 -12.17
CA ALA A 85 -15.89 19.22 -13.05
C ALA A 85 -15.59 19.98 -14.34
N LEU A 86 -16.64 20.52 -14.99
CA LEU A 86 -16.50 21.33 -16.19
C LEU A 86 -15.65 22.58 -15.92
N ASN A 87 -15.90 23.28 -14.81
CA ASN A 87 -15.15 24.46 -14.42
C ASN A 87 -13.67 24.12 -14.17
N VAL A 88 -13.36 23.02 -13.50
CA VAL A 88 -11.98 22.55 -13.26
C VAL A 88 -11.23 22.26 -14.57
N VAL A 89 -11.87 21.59 -15.53
CA VAL A 89 -11.28 21.30 -16.85
C VAL A 89 -10.92 22.59 -17.60
N LEU A 90 -11.76 23.62 -17.46
CA LEU A 90 -11.60 24.92 -18.10
C LEU A 90 -10.59 25.82 -17.37
N TRP A 91 -10.50 25.71 -16.04
CA TRP A 91 -9.62 26.55 -15.23
C TRP A 91 -8.18 26.10 -15.25
N ILE A 92 -7.92 24.79 -15.13
CA ILE A 92 -6.56 24.24 -15.15
C ILE A 92 -5.96 24.57 -16.53
N PRO A 93 -4.91 25.40 -16.59
CA PRO A 93 -4.36 25.82 -17.86
C PRO A 93 -3.72 24.62 -18.58
N SER A 94 -3.95 24.52 -19.90
CA SER A 94 -3.46 23.37 -20.69
C SER A 94 -1.93 23.23 -20.70
N VAL A 95 -1.20 24.25 -20.26
CA VAL A 95 0.27 24.22 -20.10
C VAL A 95 0.73 23.35 -18.92
N GLU A 96 -0.11 23.12 -17.92
CA GLU A 96 0.20 22.22 -16.79
C GLU A 96 0.07 20.73 -17.16
N GLY A 97 -0.34 20.42 -18.39
CA GLY A 97 -0.45 19.08 -18.93
C GLY A 97 -1.79 18.39 -18.67
N LYS A 98 -1.97 17.19 -19.23
CA LYS A 98 -3.20 16.41 -19.11
C LYS A 98 -3.37 15.76 -17.73
N LYS A 99 -2.28 15.58 -16.98
CA LYS A 99 -2.27 14.82 -15.72
C LYS A 99 -2.99 15.53 -14.55
N PRO A 100 -2.74 16.82 -14.27
CA PRO A 100 -3.47 17.55 -13.21
C PRO A 100 -4.96 17.61 -13.50
N LYS A 101 -5.34 17.83 -14.77
CA LYS A 101 -6.75 17.84 -15.20
C LYS A 101 -7.45 16.53 -14.90
N ALA A 102 -6.85 15.40 -15.29
CA ALA A 102 -7.41 14.09 -15.03
C ALA A 102 -7.56 13.80 -13.53
N SER A 103 -6.59 14.23 -12.70
CA SER A 103 -6.64 14.05 -11.25
C SER A 103 -7.74 14.89 -10.58
N ALA A 104 -7.95 16.11 -11.05
CA ALA A 104 -8.99 16.98 -10.53
C ALA A 104 -10.39 16.50 -10.97
N VAL A 105 -10.53 16.03 -12.21
CA VAL A 105 -11.77 15.41 -12.71
C VAL A 105 -12.08 14.12 -11.95
N SER A 106 -11.08 13.27 -11.69
CA SER A 106 -11.29 12.02 -10.96
C SER A 106 -11.74 12.26 -9.51
N GLY A 107 -11.20 13.28 -8.84
CA GLY A 107 -11.68 13.71 -7.52
C GLY A 107 -13.15 14.13 -7.51
N ILE A 108 -13.58 14.91 -8.50
CA ILE A 108 -14.98 15.36 -8.60
C ILE A 108 -15.91 14.19 -8.95
N ALA A 109 -15.48 13.31 -9.86
CA ALA A 109 -16.20 12.09 -10.18
C ALA A 109 -16.38 11.19 -8.94
N TRP A 110 -15.37 11.09 -8.08
CA TRP A 110 -15.44 10.34 -6.83
C TRP A 110 -16.44 10.93 -5.82
N ILE A 111 -16.48 12.26 -5.66
CA ILE A 111 -17.53 12.90 -4.82
C ILE A 111 -18.92 12.61 -5.40
N GLY A 112 -19.06 12.67 -6.73
CA GLY A 112 -20.30 12.33 -7.42
C GLY A 112 -20.72 10.88 -7.17
N PHE A 113 -19.77 9.95 -7.25
CA PHE A 113 -19.98 8.55 -6.87
C PHE A 113 -20.45 8.42 -5.42
N LEU A 114 -19.83 9.09 -4.44
CA LEU A 114 -20.24 9.00 -3.03
C LEU A 114 -21.67 9.50 -2.81
N ILE A 115 -22.07 10.58 -3.46
CA ILE A 115 -23.43 11.13 -3.34
C ILE A 115 -24.44 10.13 -3.91
N VAL A 116 -24.19 9.63 -5.13
CA VAL A 116 -25.04 8.60 -5.75
C VAL A 116 -25.10 7.35 -4.88
N TRP A 117 -23.96 6.91 -4.34
CA TRP A 117 -23.88 5.76 -3.46
C TRP A 117 -24.74 5.93 -2.20
N ILE A 118 -24.54 7.03 -1.48
CA ILE A 118 -25.25 7.30 -0.21
C ILE A 118 -26.76 7.37 -0.43
N LEU A 119 -27.21 7.93 -1.55
CA LEU A 119 -28.63 8.22 -1.76
C LEU A 119 -29.40 7.05 -2.37
N ILE A 120 -28.75 6.24 -3.21
CA ILE A 120 -29.42 5.14 -3.92
C ILE A 120 -29.09 3.78 -3.29
N PHE A 121 -27.82 3.55 -2.97
CA PHE A 121 -27.30 2.23 -2.65
C PHE A 121 -27.14 1.99 -1.16
N ALA A 122 -26.75 2.99 -0.38
CA ALA A 122 -26.34 2.79 1.02
C ALA A 122 -27.42 2.18 1.91
N ARG A 123 -28.71 2.38 1.59
CA ARG A 123 -29.84 1.76 2.31
C ARG A 123 -29.86 0.23 2.25
N TRP A 124 -29.18 -0.38 1.28
CA TRP A 124 -29.11 -1.83 1.09
C TRP A 124 -27.92 -2.48 1.78
N PHE A 125 -27.04 -1.68 2.39
CA PHE A 125 -25.82 -2.13 3.02
C PHE A 125 -25.78 -1.66 4.48
N GLY A 126 -25.15 -2.45 5.34
CA GLY A 126 -24.86 -2.09 6.71
C GLY A 126 -23.87 -0.92 6.80
N PHE A 127 -23.74 -0.37 8.01
CA PHE A 127 -22.85 0.77 8.26
C PHE A 127 -21.39 0.47 7.89
N TYR A 128 -20.85 -0.69 8.29
CA TYR A 128 -19.47 -1.08 8.00
C TYR A 128 -19.21 -1.33 6.51
N GLU A 129 -20.17 -1.90 5.79
CA GLU A 129 -20.09 -2.12 4.35
C GLU A 129 -20.04 -0.79 3.60
N ASN A 130 -20.89 0.16 3.98
CA ASN A 130 -20.88 1.51 3.42
C ASN A 130 -19.55 2.24 3.67
N ILE A 131 -18.97 2.14 4.87
CA ILE A 131 -17.63 2.67 5.15
C ILE A 131 -16.58 1.98 4.27
N GLY A 132 -16.65 0.65 4.17
CA GLY A 132 -15.75 -0.14 3.32
C GLY A 132 -15.79 0.32 1.87
N ILE A 133 -16.98 0.53 1.31
CA ILE A 133 -17.16 1.00 -0.08
C ILE A 133 -16.63 2.43 -0.25
N ALA A 134 -16.87 3.32 0.71
CA ALA A 134 -16.34 4.68 0.67
C ALA A 134 -14.79 4.67 0.67
N ILE A 135 -14.15 3.91 1.56
CA ILE A 135 -12.69 3.79 1.61
C ILE A 135 -12.14 3.10 0.36
N ALA A 136 -12.76 2.01 -0.10
CA ALA A 136 -12.35 1.28 -1.29
C ALA A 136 -12.41 2.17 -2.55
N SER A 137 -13.47 2.96 -2.71
CA SER A 137 -13.58 3.91 -3.83
C SER A 137 -12.50 5.00 -3.81
N LEU A 138 -12.11 5.47 -2.62
CA LEU A 138 -11.00 6.41 -2.45
C LEU A 138 -9.65 5.76 -2.81
N LEU A 139 -9.45 4.50 -2.43
CA LEU A 139 -8.25 3.74 -2.82
C LEU A 139 -8.20 3.49 -4.33
N VAL A 140 -9.34 3.22 -4.98
CA VAL A 140 -9.45 3.11 -6.45
C VAL A 140 -9.06 4.43 -7.11
N LEU A 141 -9.56 5.57 -6.60
CA LEU A 141 -9.16 6.89 -7.07
C LEU A 141 -7.65 7.11 -6.91
N GLY A 142 -7.09 6.76 -5.74
CA GLY A 142 -5.65 6.82 -5.47
C GLY A 142 -4.84 5.97 -6.45
N LEU A 143 -5.30 4.76 -6.76
CA LEU A 143 -4.70 3.86 -7.74
C LEU A 143 -4.71 4.47 -9.14
N MET A 144 -5.86 4.97 -9.60
CA MET A 144 -5.97 5.62 -10.92
C MET A 144 -5.03 6.82 -11.05
N ASN A 145 -4.98 7.67 -10.02
CA ASN A 145 -4.10 8.83 -10.02
C ASN A 145 -2.63 8.39 -9.99
N MET A 146 -2.25 7.46 -9.13
CA MET A 146 -0.88 6.93 -9.08
C MET A 146 -0.45 6.36 -10.45
N LEU A 147 -1.30 5.57 -11.11
CA LEU A 147 -1.01 5.01 -12.44
C LEU A 147 -0.81 6.08 -13.53
N LEU A 148 -1.50 7.21 -13.40
CA LEU A 148 -1.42 8.34 -14.31
C LEU A 148 -0.15 9.19 -14.06
N TRP A 149 0.29 9.30 -12.81
CA TRP A 149 1.47 10.07 -12.43
C TRP A 149 2.77 9.29 -12.60
N MET A 150 2.79 8.00 -12.25
CA MET A 150 3.98 7.17 -12.30
C MET A 150 4.33 6.70 -13.73
N PRO A 151 5.58 6.92 -14.20
CA PRO A 151 6.01 6.39 -15.48
C PRO A 151 5.97 4.85 -15.48
N GLY A 152 5.72 4.26 -16.65
CA GLY A 152 5.60 2.81 -16.82
C GLY A 152 6.91 2.08 -17.11
N HIS A 153 8.03 2.79 -17.27
CA HIS A 153 9.28 2.24 -17.80
C HIS A 153 10.44 2.36 -16.79
N GLY A 154 11.44 1.48 -16.94
CA GLY A 154 12.63 1.45 -16.08
C GLY A 154 12.28 1.16 -14.62
N ASP A 155 13.09 1.72 -13.71
CA ASP A 155 12.96 1.52 -12.26
C ASP A 155 11.63 2.02 -11.69
N SER A 156 11.07 3.06 -12.31
CA SER A 156 9.74 3.57 -11.97
C SER A 156 8.61 2.60 -12.31
N GLY A 157 8.79 1.73 -13.31
CA GLY A 157 7.82 0.69 -13.66
C GLY A 157 7.69 -0.38 -12.58
N GLY A 158 8.81 -0.79 -11.97
CA GLY A 158 8.79 -1.72 -10.83
C GLY A 158 8.07 -1.12 -9.62
N ALA A 159 8.39 0.13 -9.28
CA ALA A 159 7.70 0.86 -8.21
C ALA A 159 6.20 1.03 -8.48
N ARG A 160 5.80 1.27 -9.73
CA ARG A 160 4.40 1.36 -10.15
C ARG A 160 3.67 0.04 -9.96
N ILE A 161 4.25 -1.09 -10.38
CA ILE A 161 3.65 -2.42 -10.20
C ILE A 161 3.47 -2.73 -8.71
N SER A 162 4.51 -2.54 -7.91
CA SER A 162 4.46 -2.80 -6.47
C SER A 162 3.42 -1.92 -5.76
N SER A 163 3.40 -0.62 -6.07
CA SER A 163 2.41 0.30 -5.49
C SER A 163 0.98 -0.07 -5.92
N SER A 164 0.81 -0.49 -7.17
CA SER A 164 -0.49 -0.96 -7.68
C SER A 164 -0.96 -2.21 -6.94
N ALA A 165 -0.09 -3.20 -6.78
CA ALA A 165 -0.40 -4.44 -6.08
C ALA A 165 -0.79 -4.19 -4.62
N GLY A 166 -0.06 -3.31 -3.92
CA GLY A 166 -0.40 -2.90 -2.55
C GLY A 166 -1.77 -2.22 -2.47
N LEU A 167 -2.08 -1.28 -3.37
CA LEU A 167 -3.37 -0.61 -3.40
C LEU A 167 -4.52 -1.56 -3.75
N ILE A 168 -4.34 -2.44 -4.74
CA ILE A 168 -5.34 -3.46 -5.12
C ILE A 168 -5.63 -4.39 -3.95
N TRP A 169 -4.60 -4.82 -3.23
CA TRP A 169 -4.76 -5.66 -2.04
C TRP A 169 -5.48 -4.91 -0.90
N MET A 170 -5.15 -3.63 -0.68
CA MET A 170 -5.87 -2.80 0.30
C MET A 170 -7.34 -2.63 -0.08
N ILE A 171 -7.66 -2.44 -1.37
CA ILE A 171 -9.05 -2.40 -1.87
C ILE A 171 -9.74 -3.72 -1.57
N PHE A 172 -9.11 -4.84 -1.91
CA PHE A 172 -9.63 -6.17 -1.60
C PHE A 172 -9.88 -6.34 -0.10
N PHE A 173 -8.93 -5.98 0.77
CA PHE A 173 -9.04 -6.14 2.22
C PHE A 173 -10.18 -5.30 2.82
N VAL A 174 -10.26 -4.02 2.41
CA VAL A 174 -11.29 -3.08 2.86
C VAL A 174 -12.69 -3.53 2.42
N LEU A 175 -12.81 -4.17 1.25
CA LEU A 175 -14.08 -4.74 0.79
C LEU A 175 -14.34 -6.11 1.42
N TRP A 176 -13.33 -6.94 1.61
CA TRP A 176 -13.50 -8.30 2.11
C TRP A 176 -14.02 -8.29 3.56
N LEU A 177 -13.39 -7.52 4.46
CA LEU A 177 -13.74 -7.55 5.87
C LEU A 177 -15.22 -7.28 6.20
N PRO A 178 -15.84 -6.18 5.73
CA PRO A 178 -17.23 -5.90 6.06
C PRO A 178 -18.21 -6.84 5.34
N PHE A 179 -17.83 -7.39 4.19
CA PHE A 179 -18.70 -8.28 3.40
C PHE A 179 -18.51 -9.77 3.70
N ALA A 180 -17.43 -10.18 4.37
CA ALA A 180 -17.10 -11.59 4.58
C ALA A 180 -18.20 -12.36 5.33
N ASN A 181 -18.82 -11.72 6.34
CA ASN A 181 -19.91 -12.33 7.10
C ASN A 181 -21.13 -12.60 6.22
N ASN A 182 -21.53 -11.61 5.42
CA ASN A 182 -22.66 -11.76 4.51
C ASN A 182 -22.36 -12.75 3.38
N PHE A 183 -21.13 -12.74 2.85
CA PHE A 183 -20.68 -13.71 1.86
C PHE A 183 -20.77 -15.15 2.40
N SER A 184 -20.35 -15.37 3.64
CA SER A 184 -20.44 -16.68 4.31
C SER A 184 -21.88 -17.18 4.43
N GLN A 185 -22.81 -16.30 4.78
CA GLN A 185 -24.21 -16.67 4.97
C GLN A 185 -24.99 -16.86 3.67
N THR A 186 -24.63 -16.12 2.61
CA THR A 186 -25.47 -16.03 1.39
C THR A 186 -24.92 -16.77 0.19
N ILE A 187 -23.60 -16.82 0.00
CA ILE A 187 -22.98 -17.31 -1.23
C ILE A 187 -22.30 -18.66 -1.00
N TYR A 188 -21.39 -18.72 -0.04
CA TYR A 188 -20.61 -19.93 0.23
C TYR A 188 -20.23 -19.99 1.70
N PRO A 189 -20.67 -21.01 2.46
CA PRO A 189 -20.40 -21.11 3.88
C PRO A 189 -18.90 -21.26 4.11
N ILE A 190 -18.29 -20.19 4.59
CA ILE A 190 -16.89 -20.15 5.03
C ILE A 190 -16.84 -20.03 6.54
N ASN A 191 -16.02 -20.86 7.17
CA ASN A 191 -15.73 -20.70 8.59
C ASN A 191 -14.69 -19.61 8.83
N PHE A 192 -14.42 -19.34 10.11
CA PHE A 192 -13.44 -18.34 10.52
C PHE A 192 -12.03 -18.62 9.96
N TYR A 193 -11.55 -19.87 10.04
CA TYR A 193 -10.21 -20.23 9.57
C TYR A 193 -10.06 -20.10 8.05
N GLN A 194 -11.09 -20.46 7.28
CA GLN A 194 -11.11 -20.24 5.84
C GLN A 194 -11.11 -18.75 5.49
N SER A 195 -11.77 -17.91 6.29
CA SER A 195 -11.70 -16.45 6.14
C SER A 195 -10.29 -15.92 6.38
N VAL A 196 -9.60 -16.44 7.40
CA VAL A 196 -8.17 -16.14 7.67
C VAL A 196 -7.30 -16.64 6.51
N ALA A 197 -7.55 -17.84 5.98
CA ALA A 197 -6.83 -18.40 4.84
C ALA A 197 -6.96 -17.52 3.59
N ILE A 198 -8.15 -16.97 3.30
CA ILE A 198 -8.38 -16.04 2.19
C ILE A 198 -7.55 -14.76 2.37
N ILE A 199 -7.52 -14.21 3.58
CA ILE A 199 -6.70 -13.02 3.88
C ILE A 199 -5.20 -13.35 3.67
N LEU A 200 -4.72 -14.47 4.21
CA LEU A 200 -3.32 -14.91 4.06
C LEU A 200 -2.96 -15.19 2.59
N ALA A 201 -3.86 -15.83 1.82
CA ALA A 201 -3.65 -16.10 0.41
C ALA A 201 -3.59 -14.81 -0.41
N SER A 202 -4.46 -13.84 -0.11
CA SER A 202 -4.43 -12.52 -0.74
C SER A 202 -3.15 -11.75 -0.41
N LEU A 203 -2.67 -11.85 0.84
CA LEU A 203 -1.40 -11.26 1.29
C LEU A 203 -0.23 -11.89 0.54
N LEU A 204 -0.21 -13.22 0.40
CA LEU A 204 0.80 -13.93 -0.37
C LEU A 204 0.84 -13.45 -1.83
N LEU A 205 -0.31 -13.37 -2.49
CA LEU A 205 -0.40 -12.88 -3.87
C LEU A 205 0.09 -11.43 -4.00
N MET A 206 -0.30 -10.57 -3.07
CA MET A 206 0.16 -9.19 -3.02
C MET A 206 1.68 -9.11 -2.87
N LEU A 207 2.25 -9.86 -1.92
CA LEU A 207 3.69 -9.86 -1.69
C LEU A 207 4.46 -10.38 -2.90
N ILE A 208 3.97 -11.44 -3.56
CA ILE A 208 4.56 -11.94 -4.82
C ILE A 208 4.56 -10.84 -5.88
N ALA A 209 3.43 -10.14 -6.07
CA ALA A 209 3.31 -9.06 -7.03
C ALA A 209 4.20 -7.85 -6.68
N VAL A 210 4.32 -7.52 -5.39
CA VAL A 210 5.18 -6.43 -4.88
C VAL A 210 6.64 -6.74 -5.06
N VAL A 211 7.08 -7.97 -4.76
CA VAL A 211 8.49 -8.39 -4.76
C VAL A 211 8.98 -8.72 -6.16
N SER A 212 8.12 -9.24 -7.04
CA SER A 212 8.50 -9.73 -8.38
C SER A 212 9.35 -8.74 -9.20
N PRO A 213 9.01 -7.43 -9.29
CA PRO A 213 9.82 -6.45 -10.04
C PRO A 213 11.23 -6.23 -9.47
N TRP A 214 11.46 -6.56 -8.20
CA TRP A 214 12.71 -6.30 -7.49
C TRP A 214 13.62 -7.53 -7.37
N ARG A 215 13.15 -8.72 -7.78
CA ARG A 215 13.86 -9.99 -7.59
C ARG A 215 15.30 -9.97 -8.14
N ASN A 216 15.55 -9.23 -9.21
CA ASN A 216 16.88 -9.14 -9.82
C ASN A 216 17.81 -8.13 -9.11
N LYS A 217 17.24 -7.18 -8.36
CA LYS A 217 17.97 -6.11 -7.66
C LYS A 217 18.29 -6.46 -6.20
N MET A 218 17.75 -7.56 -5.67
CA MET A 218 18.03 -8.05 -4.32
C MET A 218 19.42 -8.68 -4.24
N GLN A 219 20.44 -7.84 -4.28
CA GLN A 219 21.82 -8.18 -3.98
C GLN A 219 22.33 -7.13 -3.00
N ILE A 220 22.78 -7.60 -1.84
CA ILE A 220 23.41 -6.77 -0.83
C ILE A 220 24.90 -7.04 -0.95
N SER A 221 25.66 -6.04 -1.40
CA SER A 221 27.11 -6.00 -1.26
C SER A 221 27.43 -5.11 -0.07
N ILE A 222 28.23 -5.63 0.86
CA ILE A 222 28.75 -4.84 1.98
C ILE A 222 30.25 -4.80 1.81
N ASP A 223 30.79 -3.58 1.72
CA ASP A 223 32.22 -3.25 1.63
C ASP A 223 33.01 -3.99 0.54
N GLY A 224 32.33 -4.40 -0.54
CA GLY A 224 32.95 -5.03 -1.72
C GLY A 224 33.59 -6.41 -1.47
N LYS A 225 33.61 -6.93 -0.23
CA LYS A 225 34.38 -8.12 0.15
C LYS A 225 33.54 -9.37 0.40
N VAL A 226 32.30 -9.23 0.86
CA VAL A 226 31.42 -10.39 1.15
C VAL A 226 30.04 -10.16 0.56
N SER A 227 29.78 -10.80 -0.58
CA SER A 227 28.43 -10.87 -1.14
C SER A 227 27.57 -11.78 -0.27
N VAL A 228 26.38 -11.31 0.11
CA VAL A 228 25.38 -12.11 0.83
C VAL A 228 24.83 -13.25 -0.06
N GLY A 229 25.18 -13.23 -1.36
CA GLY A 229 24.85 -14.28 -2.32
C GLY A 229 23.35 -14.36 -2.58
N GLY A 230 22.84 -15.58 -2.81
CA GLY A 230 21.42 -15.85 -3.03
C GLY A 230 20.54 -15.85 -1.77
N ARG A 231 21.11 -15.65 -0.57
CA ARG A 231 20.39 -15.79 0.71
C ARG A 231 19.18 -14.85 0.86
N PRO A 232 19.20 -13.57 0.43
CA PRO A 232 18.02 -12.72 0.51
C PRO A 232 16.86 -13.26 -0.32
N LYS A 233 17.15 -13.74 -1.55
CA LYS A 233 16.15 -14.37 -2.43
C LYS A 233 15.60 -15.66 -1.82
N ALA A 234 16.47 -16.48 -1.24
CA ALA A 234 16.07 -17.70 -0.54
C ALA A 234 15.19 -17.39 0.68
N THR A 235 15.53 -16.37 1.48
CA THR A 235 14.75 -15.93 2.65
C THR A 235 13.33 -15.55 2.25
N ILE A 236 13.20 -14.76 1.18
CA ILE A 236 11.89 -14.36 0.64
C ILE A 236 11.12 -15.59 0.12
N GLY A 237 11.79 -16.52 -0.57
CA GLY A 237 11.16 -17.74 -1.06
C GLY A 237 10.64 -18.64 0.09
N ILE A 238 11.46 -18.82 1.13
CA ILE A 238 11.09 -19.56 2.35
C ILE A 238 9.93 -18.87 3.07
N PHE A 239 9.91 -17.53 3.11
CA PHE A 239 8.79 -16.76 3.68
C PHE A 239 7.49 -16.96 2.91
N PHE A 240 7.52 -16.94 1.58
CA PHE A 240 6.34 -17.26 0.77
C PHE A 240 5.85 -18.69 0.96
N LEU A 241 6.78 -19.64 1.07
CA LEU A 241 6.44 -21.03 1.36
C LEU A 241 5.78 -21.16 2.74
N TRP A 242 6.30 -20.47 3.76
CA TRP A 242 5.71 -20.48 5.10
C TRP A 242 4.28 -19.91 5.11
N ILE A 243 4.04 -18.77 4.44
CA ILE A 243 2.67 -18.23 4.30
C ILE A 243 1.77 -19.24 3.56
N LEU A 244 2.27 -19.90 2.51
CA LEU A 244 1.51 -20.93 1.79
C LEU A 244 1.15 -22.10 2.70
N VAL A 245 2.06 -22.56 3.56
CA VAL A 245 1.78 -23.60 4.57
C VAL A 245 0.67 -23.14 5.52
N LEU A 246 0.71 -21.88 5.99
CA LEU A 246 -0.36 -21.33 6.83
C LEU A 246 -1.71 -21.28 6.10
N VAL A 247 -1.73 -20.91 4.83
CA VAL A 247 -2.96 -20.91 4.00
C VAL A 247 -3.53 -22.32 3.91
N ILE A 248 -2.70 -23.32 3.62
CA ILE A 248 -3.12 -24.72 3.53
C ILE A 248 -3.65 -25.22 4.88
N TRP A 249 -2.93 -24.93 5.97
CA TRP A 249 -3.36 -25.30 7.32
C TRP A 249 -4.74 -24.71 7.66
N MET A 250 -4.89 -23.39 7.50
CA MET A 250 -6.11 -22.66 7.84
C MET A 250 -7.31 -23.08 6.97
N TRP A 251 -7.07 -23.48 5.71
CA TRP A 251 -8.14 -23.88 4.81
C TRP A 251 -8.60 -25.33 5.01
N PHE A 252 -7.66 -26.27 5.18
CA PHE A 252 -7.95 -27.70 5.13
C PHE A 252 -7.92 -28.42 6.47
N ILE A 253 -7.18 -27.92 7.46
CA ILE A 253 -6.82 -28.69 8.67
C ILE A 253 -7.36 -28.02 9.93
N ALA A 254 -7.35 -26.69 10.00
CA ALA A 254 -7.61 -25.95 11.22
C ALA A 254 -8.98 -26.20 11.88
N THR A 255 -9.99 -26.63 11.11
CA THR A 255 -11.32 -26.95 11.64
C THR A 255 -11.35 -28.14 12.58
N ASP A 256 -10.37 -29.04 12.46
CA ASP A 256 -10.31 -30.29 13.23
C ASP A 256 -9.62 -30.08 14.59
N TYR A 257 -9.18 -28.86 14.88
CA TYR A 257 -8.40 -28.48 16.06
C TYR A 257 -9.06 -27.34 16.83
N THR A 258 -8.79 -27.29 18.14
CA THR A 258 -9.23 -26.17 18.99
C THR A 258 -8.54 -24.87 18.60
N GLY A 259 -9.09 -23.74 19.04
CA GLY A 259 -8.48 -22.42 18.79
C GLY A 259 -7.04 -22.35 19.32
N TYR A 260 -6.78 -22.92 20.50
CA TYR A 260 -5.46 -22.94 21.12
C TYR A 260 -4.49 -23.87 20.37
N GLN A 261 -4.93 -25.06 19.95
CA GLN A 261 -4.12 -25.96 19.13
C GLN A 261 -3.74 -25.32 17.78
N ASN A 262 -4.64 -24.56 17.16
CA ASN A 262 -4.32 -23.79 15.96
C ASN A 262 -3.28 -22.69 16.22
N VAL A 263 -3.36 -21.99 17.35
CA VAL A 263 -2.32 -21.02 17.77
C VAL A 263 -0.97 -21.72 17.94
N ALA A 264 -0.94 -22.87 18.61
CA ALA A 264 0.27 -23.68 18.75
C ALA A 264 0.85 -24.11 17.40
N ALA A 265 0.02 -24.59 16.45
CA ALA A 265 0.45 -24.97 15.12
C ALA A 265 1.10 -23.79 14.37
N VAL A 266 0.52 -22.58 14.47
CA VAL A 266 1.11 -21.36 13.90
C VAL A 266 2.47 -21.06 14.55
N LEU A 267 2.59 -21.12 15.88
CA LEU A 267 3.84 -20.88 16.60
C LEU A 267 4.94 -21.90 16.22
N ILE A 268 4.60 -23.18 16.11
CA ILE A 268 5.54 -24.22 15.66
C ILE A 268 5.99 -23.95 14.23
N SER A 269 5.06 -23.63 13.32
CA SER A 269 5.41 -23.31 11.93
C SER A 269 6.34 -22.10 11.84
N PHE A 270 6.11 -21.09 12.69
CA PHE A 270 6.93 -19.89 12.78
C PHE A 270 8.34 -20.21 13.32
N ALA A 271 8.43 -21.03 14.37
CA ALA A 271 9.71 -21.52 14.87
C ALA A 271 10.46 -22.29 13.78
N LEU A 272 9.83 -23.22 13.07
CA LEU A 272 10.48 -23.94 11.96
C LEU A 272 10.99 -22.99 10.86
N PHE A 273 10.16 -22.02 10.45
CA PHE A 273 10.53 -20.98 9.50
C PHE A 273 11.76 -20.19 9.97
N PHE A 274 11.76 -19.71 11.21
CA PHE A 274 12.89 -18.98 11.79
C PHE A 274 14.14 -19.85 11.93
N GLY A 275 14.00 -21.12 12.31
CA GLY A 275 15.12 -22.06 12.41
C GLY A 275 15.81 -22.28 11.07
N ILE A 276 15.04 -22.41 9.99
CA ILE A 276 15.57 -22.54 8.62
C ILE A 276 16.32 -21.26 8.21
N ILE A 277 15.74 -20.08 8.46
CA ILE A 277 16.41 -18.80 8.17
C ILE A 277 17.69 -18.66 9.01
N ALA A 278 17.60 -18.85 10.33
CA ALA A 278 18.73 -18.75 11.23
C ALA A 278 19.87 -19.67 10.79
N GLY A 279 19.59 -20.93 10.46
CA GLY A 279 20.59 -21.87 9.95
C GLY A 279 21.23 -21.43 8.63
N MET A 280 20.43 -20.89 7.69
CA MET A 280 20.94 -20.37 6.41
C MET A 280 21.86 -19.15 6.61
N TRP A 281 21.53 -18.27 7.54
CA TRP A 281 22.29 -17.05 7.84
C TRP A 281 23.44 -17.28 8.82
N TYR A 282 23.41 -18.35 9.62
CA TYR A 282 24.42 -18.68 10.62
C TYR A 282 25.83 -18.74 10.05
N THR A 283 26.00 -19.42 8.92
CA THR A 283 27.31 -19.55 8.26
C THR A 283 27.90 -18.20 7.83
N TRP A 284 27.04 -17.27 7.39
CA TRP A 284 27.48 -15.95 6.95
C TRP A 284 27.77 -15.02 8.13
N ALA A 285 26.91 -15.02 9.14
CA ALA A 285 27.11 -14.22 10.35
C ALA A 285 28.40 -14.60 11.08
N ARG A 286 28.75 -15.90 11.11
CA ARG A 286 30.01 -16.37 11.71
C ARG A 286 31.26 -15.81 11.00
N THR A 287 31.19 -15.56 9.70
CA THR A 287 32.34 -15.01 8.95
C THR A 287 32.60 -13.52 9.20
N ARG A 288 31.71 -12.84 9.94
CA ARG A 288 31.82 -11.41 10.22
C ARG A 288 32.36 -11.07 11.59
N ASP A 289 32.73 -12.07 12.39
CA ASP A 289 33.02 -11.91 13.82
C ASP A 289 31.91 -11.13 14.57
N GLU A 290 30.68 -11.10 14.03
CA GLU A 290 29.50 -10.68 14.75
C GLU A 290 29.31 -11.71 15.89
N GLY A 291 29.64 -11.28 17.10
CA GLY A 291 29.98 -12.17 18.22
C GLY A 291 28.96 -13.28 18.51
N GLN A 292 29.46 -14.34 19.16
CA GLN A 292 28.68 -15.47 19.70
C GLN A 292 27.46 -15.04 20.54
N GLU A 293 27.50 -13.81 21.03
CA GLU A 293 26.50 -13.15 21.85
C GLU A 293 25.11 -12.93 21.23
N SER A 294 25.03 -12.71 19.91
CA SER A 294 23.74 -12.53 19.22
C SER A 294 22.91 -13.82 19.22
N TRP A 295 23.59 -14.97 19.20
CA TRP A 295 22.96 -16.28 19.08
C TRP A 295 22.24 -16.75 20.34
N PHE A 296 22.72 -16.35 21.51
CA PHE A 296 22.03 -16.67 22.76
C PHE A 296 20.64 -16.05 22.81
N SER A 297 20.52 -14.76 22.46
CA SER A 297 19.24 -14.06 22.46
C SER A 297 18.25 -14.67 21.45
N ILE A 298 18.75 -15.04 20.27
CA ILE A 298 17.95 -15.74 19.24
C ILE A 298 17.47 -17.09 19.76
N GLY A 299 18.37 -17.90 20.35
CA GLY A 299 18.04 -19.20 20.92
C GLY A 299 17.04 -19.12 22.07
N LEU A 300 17.15 -18.08 22.90
CA LEU A 300 16.25 -17.80 24.02
C LEU A 300 14.83 -17.49 23.53
N VAL A 301 14.68 -16.64 22.51
CA VAL A 301 13.38 -16.37 21.88
C VAL A 301 12.81 -17.64 21.25
N PHE A 302 13.64 -18.46 20.61
CA PHE A 302 13.21 -19.73 20.02
C PHE A 302 12.66 -20.70 21.06
N ALA A 303 13.38 -20.87 22.17
CA ALA A 303 12.96 -21.71 23.28
C ALA A 303 11.62 -21.23 23.87
N TRP A 304 11.45 -19.92 24.03
CA TRP A 304 10.20 -19.34 24.49
C TRP A 304 9.01 -19.64 23.57
N VAL A 305 9.19 -19.47 22.26
CA VAL A 305 8.14 -19.80 21.27
C VAL A 305 7.76 -21.27 21.34
N LEU A 306 8.73 -22.18 21.50
CA LEU A 306 8.46 -23.61 21.66
C LEU A 306 7.72 -23.94 22.96
N ILE A 307 8.10 -23.31 24.08
CA ILE A 307 7.41 -23.47 25.36
C ILE A 307 5.95 -23.01 25.25
N LEU A 308 5.71 -21.85 24.62
CA LEU A 308 4.34 -21.36 24.38
C LEU A 308 3.56 -22.29 23.45
N ALA A 309 4.19 -22.80 22.39
CA ALA A 309 3.54 -23.76 21.50
C ALA A 309 3.12 -25.03 22.25
N LEU A 310 4.00 -25.58 23.10
CA LEU A 310 3.68 -26.74 23.94
C LEU A 310 2.55 -26.42 24.93
N TRP A 311 2.58 -25.22 25.52
CA TRP A 311 1.51 -24.75 26.41
C TRP A 311 0.15 -24.75 25.71
N PHE A 312 0.06 -24.06 24.56
CA PHE A 312 -1.18 -23.94 23.79
C PHE A 312 -1.67 -25.27 23.21
N TRP A 313 -0.76 -26.22 22.95
CA TRP A 313 -1.12 -27.52 22.41
C TRP A 313 -1.70 -28.47 23.46
N PHE A 314 -1.11 -28.51 24.65
CA PHE A 314 -1.42 -29.55 25.64
C PHE A 314 -2.25 -29.07 26.83
N PHE A 315 -2.13 -27.80 27.24
CA PHE A 315 -2.66 -27.34 28.52
C PHE A 315 -3.74 -26.28 28.38
N ALA A 316 -3.64 -25.40 27.38
CA ALA A 316 -4.47 -24.18 27.31
C ALA A 316 -5.99 -24.42 27.26
N ASP A 317 -6.45 -25.57 26.75
CA ASP A 317 -7.89 -25.91 26.71
C ASP A 317 -8.50 -26.11 28.11
N ASP A 318 -7.69 -26.43 29.13
CA ASP A 318 -8.16 -26.60 30.53
C ASP A 318 -8.25 -25.28 31.31
N PHE A 319 -7.83 -24.16 30.70
CA PHE A 319 -7.77 -22.85 31.33
C PHE A 319 -8.63 -21.83 30.59
N ASP A 320 -9.15 -20.85 31.33
CA ASP A 320 -9.87 -19.74 30.71
C ASP A 320 -8.91 -18.79 29.95
N ILE A 321 -9.49 -17.87 29.17
CA ILE A 321 -8.70 -16.93 28.37
C ILE A 321 -7.81 -16.00 29.23
N TYR A 322 -8.25 -15.61 30.42
CA TYR A 322 -7.50 -14.71 31.30
C TYR A 322 -6.30 -15.42 31.93
N GLN A 323 -6.48 -16.69 32.31
CA GLN A 323 -5.42 -17.56 32.81
C GLN A 323 -4.37 -17.79 31.72
N ASN A 324 -4.79 -18.10 30.49
CA ASN A 324 -3.86 -18.25 29.36
C ASN A 324 -3.09 -16.94 29.07
N ILE A 325 -3.73 -15.78 29.15
CA ILE A 325 -3.07 -14.48 29.02
C ILE A 325 -2.06 -14.27 30.16
N ALA A 326 -2.40 -14.61 31.42
CA ALA A 326 -1.50 -14.48 32.55
C ALA A 326 -0.23 -15.33 32.36
N ILE A 327 -0.38 -16.56 31.86
CA ILE A 327 0.76 -17.46 31.58
C ILE A 327 1.63 -16.91 30.47
N PHE A 328 1.04 -16.36 29.41
CA PHE A 328 1.78 -15.64 28.38
C PHE A 328 2.61 -14.49 28.97
N ILE A 329 2.01 -13.63 29.80
CA ILE A 329 2.70 -12.49 30.44
C ILE A 329 3.83 -12.96 31.36
N VAL A 330 3.57 -13.95 32.23
CA VAL A 330 4.58 -14.49 33.15
C VAL A 330 5.76 -15.09 32.38
N SER A 331 5.48 -15.84 31.31
CA SER A 331 6.54 -16.40 30.45
C SER A 331 7.37 -15.29 29.80
N LEU A 332 6.73 -14.22 29.30
CA LEU A 332 7.41 -13.08 28.69
C LEU A 332 8.31 -12.35 29.69
N ILE A 333 7.82 -12.10 30.91
CA ILE A 333 8.60 -11.48 32.00
C ILE A 333 9.79 -12.36 32.37
N SER A 334 9.60 -13.69 32.40
CA SER A 334 10.67 -14.65 32.68
C SER A 334 11.76 -14.59 31.61
N MET A 335 11.39 -14.52 30.33
CA MET A 335 12.35 -14.35 29.23
C MET A 335 13.10 -13.03 29.31
N ALA A 336 12.39 -11.93 29.62
CA ALA A 336 12.99 -10.63 29.80
C ALA A 336 13.98 -10.59 30.97
N ALA A 337 13.64 -11.27 32.08
CA ALA A 337 14.53 -11.39 33.24
C ALA A 337 15.80 -12.19 32.89
N ILE A 338 15.68 -13.33 32.21
CA ILE A 338 16.84 -14.12 31.77
C ILE A 338 17.70 -13.30 30.80
N GLY A 339 17.09 -12.67 29.80
CA GLY A 339 17.77 -11.80 28.86
C GLY A 339 18.51 -10.65 29.56
N GLY A 340 17.83 -9.95 30.48
CA GLY A 340 18.40 -8.86 31.27
C GLY A 340 19.56 -9.31 32.16
N LEU A 341 19.43 -10.44 32.84
CA LEU A 341 20.52 -11.02 33.66
C LEU A 341 21.75 -11.35 32.81
N THR A 342 21.55 -11.97 31.65
CA THR A 342 22.68 -12.28 30.75
C THR A 342 23.36 -11.02 30.21
N GLN A 343 22.61 -9.95 29.93
CA GLN A 343 23.19 -8.66 29.51
C GLN A 343 23.90 -7.96 30.67
N TRP A 344 23.36 -8.02 31.88
CA TRP A 344 23.97 -7.43 33.07
C TRP A 344 25.30 -8.09 33.44
N MET A 345 25.39 -9.43 33.37
CA MET A 345 26.64 -10.15 33.59
C MET A 345 27.73 -9.68 32.61
N LYS A 346 27.37 -9.42 31.35
CA LYS A 346 28.33 -8.90 30.36
C LYS A 346 28.83 -7.49 30.68
N ILE A 347 27.93 -6.59 31.08
CA ILE A 347 28.33 -5.22 31.45
C ILE A 347 29.35 -5.28 32.59
N ARG A 348 29.15 -6.18 33.56
CA ARG A 348 30.12 -6.40 34.65
C ARG A 348 31.45 -6.95 34.15
N ASP A 349 31.44 -7.86 33.17
CA ASP A 349 32.68 -8.38 32.59
C ASP A 349 33.45 -7.26 31.87
N PHE A 350 32.77 -6.37 31.14
CA PHE A 350 33.39 -5.18 30.53
C PHE A 350 33.93 -4.17 31.56
N GLU A 351 33.21 -3.94 32.65
CA GLU A 351 33.67 -3.09 33.75
C GLU A 351 34.89 -3.69 34.48
N SER A 352 35.07 -5.01 34.41
CA SER A 352 36.21 -5.70 35.03
C SER A 352 37.47 -5.75 34.17
N MET A 353 37.39 -5.32 32.90
CA MET A 353 38.58 -5.16 32.06
C MET A 353 39.33 -3.92 32.55
N ASP A 354 40.57 -4.11 33.00
CA ASP A 354 41.42 -3.02 33.48
C ASP A 354 41.79 -2.12 32.30
N TRP A 355 41.26 -0.89 32.29
CA TRP A 355 41.44 0.06 31.18
C TRP A 355 42.72 0.89 31.32
N GLU A 356 43.61 0.53 32.25
CA GLU A 356 44.83 1.26 32.59
C GLU A 356 46.10 0.79 31.84
N ASP A 357 46.00 -0.24 30.99
CA ASP A 357 47.04 -0.66 30.04
C ASP A 357 46.77 -0.13 28.61
#